data_AF-A0A9D0N609-F1
#
_entry.id   AF-A0A9D0N609-F1
#
_cell.length_a   1.000
_cell.length_b   1.000
_cell.length_c   1.000
_cell.angle_alpha   90.00
_cell.angle_beta   90.00
_cell.angle_gamma   90.00
#
_symmetry.space_group_name_H-M   'P 1'
#
loop_
_entity.id
_entity.type
_entity.pdbx_description
1 polymer ?
#
loop_
_entity_poly.entity_id
_entity_poly.type
_entity_poly.pdbx_seq_one_letter_code
_entity_poly.pdbx_strand_id
1 'polypeptide(L)'
;MEENGVLHALQMLIENAIGKAKQILNAKGEPVPVSAYDALAALARTGVIGAEDLSAWNAAIGLRNRVVHEHMNLDVSRVFELVCVDQYRFVIEFLLASVNDI
;
A
#
# COMPACT_ATOMS: atom_id res chain seq x y z
N MET A 1 8.92 20.81 7.54
CA MET A 1 9.04 20.08 8.83
C MET A 1 7.76 19.31 9.18
N GLU A 2 6.57 19.75 8.78
CA GLU A 2 5.31 18.97 8.95
C GLU A 2 4.99 18.06 7.75
N GLU A 3 5.22 18.56 6.53
CA GLU A 3 4.92 17.84 5.29
C GLU A 3 5.66 16.50 5.17
N ASN A 4 6.95 16.49 5.54
CA ASN A 4 7.75 15.26 5.59
C ASN A 4 7.19 14.23 6.58
N GLY A 5 6.52 14.67 7.65
CA GLY A 5 5.89 13.76 8.62
C GLY A 5 4.70 13.02 8.02
N VAL A 6 3.86 13.74 7.26
CA VAL A 6 2.71 13.14 6.55
C VAL A 6 3.18 12.17 5.47
N LEU A 7 4.18 12.57 4.67
CA LEU A 7 4.75 11.70 3.64
C LEU A 7 5.33 10.42 4.24
N HIS A 8 6.07 10.53 5.35
CA HIS A 8 6.66 9.39 6.03
C HIS A 8 5.59 8.47 6.64
N ALA A 9 4.52 9.03 7.22
CA ALA A 9 3.41 8.23 7.75
C ALA A 9 2.72 7.41 6.65
N LEU A 10 2.44 8.02 5.49
CA LEU A 10 1.86 7.31 4.35
C LEU A 10 2.81 6.22 3.82
N GLN A 11 4.10 6.54 3.69
CA GLN A 11 5.11 5.56 3.29
C GLN A 11 5.08 4.34 4.23
N MET A 12 5.13 4.56 5.55
CA MET A 12 5.14 3.48 6.53
C MET A 12 3.86 2.65 6.51
N LEU A 13 2.68 3.26 6.33
CA LEU A 13 1.43 2.54 6.17
C LEU A 13 1.48 1.60 4.96
N ILE A 14 1.93 2.11 3.82
CA ILE A 14 1.99 1.35 2.57
C ILE A 14 3.05 0.23 2.67
N GLU A 15 4.19 0.49 3.29
CA GLU A 15 5.23 -0.51 3.53
C GLU A 15 4.78 -1.64 4.43
N ASN A 16 4.05 -1.32 5.51
CA ASN A 16 3.47 -2.32 6.39
C ASN A 16 2.42 -3.16 5.66
N ALA A 17 1.61 -2.56 4.79
CA ALA A 17 0.62 -3.29 4.00
C ALA A 17 1.30 -4.25 3.01
N ILE A 18 2.38 -3.83 2.34
CA ILE A 18 3.18 -4.72 1.49
C ILE A 18 3.78 -5.87 2.31
N GLY A 19 4.29 -5.58 3.51
CA GLY A 19 4.81 -6.59 4.44
C GLY A 19 3.75 -7.62 4.82
N LYS A 20 2.56 -7.15 5.21
CA LYS A 20 1.40 -8.01 5.52
C LYS A 20 0.99 -8.86 4.32
N ALA A 21 0.95 -8.29 3.12
CA ALA A 21 0.61 -9.02 1.90
C ALA A 21 1.55 -10.19 1.65
N LYS A 22 2.87 -9.96 1.78
CA LYS A 22 3.89 -11.01 1.65
C LYS A 22 3.75 -12.10 2.72
N GLN A 23 3.42 -11.73 3.96
CA GLN A 23 3.18 -12.69 5.03
C GLN A 23 1.94 -13.56 4.76
N ILE A 24 0.85 -12.96 4.26
CA ILE A 24 -0.37 -13.71 3.88
C ILE A 24 -0.07 -14.70 2.77
N LEU A 25 0.66 -14.29 1.71
CA LEU A 25 1.06 -15.20 0.63
C LEU A 25 1.88 -16.37 1.17
N ASN A 26 2.89 -16.08 2.00
CA ASN A 26 3.72 -17.10 2.62
C ASN A 26 2.90 -18.09 3.45
N ALA A 27 1.95 -17.60 4.26
CA ALA A 27 1.08 -18.42 5.09
C ALA A 27 0.12 -19.30 4.26
N LYS A 28 -0.30 -18.83 3.07
CA LYS A 28 -1.11 -19.61 2.11
C LYS A 28 -0.28 -20.58 1.26
N GLY A 29 1.05 -20.62 1.41
CA GLY A 29 1.95 -21.47 0.61
C GLY A 29 2.18 -20.96 -0.82
N GLU A 30 1.85 -19.70 -1.10
CA GLU A 30 2.04 -19.06 -2.39
C GLU A 30 3.48 -18.54 -2.55
N PRO A 31 4.00 -18.44 -3.78
CA PRO A 31 5.27 -17.77 -4.04
C PRO A 31 5.23 -16.31 -3.56
N VAL A 32 6.23 -15.88 -2.78
CA VAL A 32 6.32 -14.52 -2.25
C VAL A 32 7.15 -13.64 -3.20
N PRO A 33 6.54 -12.68 -3.92
CA PRO A 33 7.27 -11.86 -4.88
C PRO A 33 8.18 -10.82 -4.20
N VAL A 34 9.26 -10.45 -4.89
CA VAL A 34 10.13 -9.35 -4.45
C VAL A 34 9.41 -8.00 -4.65
N SER A 35 8.79 -7.81 -5.82
CA SER A 35 8.05 -6.61 -6.19
C SER A 35 6.80 -6.42 -5.34
N ALA A 36 6.56 -5.19 -4.89
CA ALA A 36 5.33 -4.82 -4.19
C ALA A 36 4.10 -4.99 -5.10
N TYR A 37 4.20 -4.55 -6.36
CA TYR A 37 3.12 -4.68 -7.34
C TYR A 37 2.72 -6.15 -7.53
N ASP A 38 3.72 -7.04 -7.65
CA ASP A 38 3.46 -8.46 -7.86
C ASP A 38 2.87 -9.13 -6.61
N ALA A 39 3.27 -8.69 -5.42
CA ALA A 39 2.72 -9.19 -4.16
C ALA A 39 1.22 -8.85 -4.03
N LEU A 40 0.83 -7.61 -4.34
CA LEU A 40 -0.59 -7.21 -4.29
C LEU A 40 -1.39 -7.87 -5.43
N ALA A 41 -0.80 -8.01 -6.62
CA ALA A 41 -1.43 -8.77 -7.71
C ALA A 41 -1.63 -10.25 -7.34
N ALA A 42 -0.71 -10.86 -6.60
CA ALA A 42 -0.87 -12.23 -6.09
C ALA A 42 -1.98 -12.32 -5.03
N LEU A 43 -2.11 -11.32 -4.14
CA LEU A 43 -3.25 -11.26 -3.23
C LEU A 43 -4.59 -11.16 -3.96
N ALA A 44 -4.67 -10.33 -5.00
CA ALA A 44 -5.89 -10.21 -5.80
C ALA A 44 -6.25 -11.55 -6.47
N ARG A 45 -5.26 -12.27 -7.03
CA ARG A 45 -5.48 -13.59 -7.63
C ARG A 45 -5.94 -14.65 -6.63
N THR A 46 -5.54 -14.54 -5.37
CA THR A 46 -5.95 -15.46 -4.30
C THR A 46 -7.25 -15.03 -3.60
N GLY A 47 -7.88 -13.94 -4.05
CA GLY A 47 -9.15 -13.42 -3.52
C GLY A 47 -9.03 -12.69 -2.18
N VAL A 48 -7.81 -12.44 -1.69
CA VAL A 48 -7.56 -11.74 -0.42
C VAL A 48 -7.93 -10.26 -0.51
N ILE A 49 -7.77 -9.68 -1.70
CA ILE A 49 -8.26 -8.33 -2.03
C ILE A 49 -9.06 -8.40 -3.32
N GLY A 50 -9.96 -7.43 -3.54
CA GLY A 50 -10.69 -7.32 -4.79
C GLY A 50 -9.73 -7.08 -5.97
N ALA A 51 -10.03 -7.67 -7.12
CA ALA A 51 -9.28 -7.39 -8.35
C ALA A 51 -9.50 -5.94 -8.81
N GLU A 52 -10.68 -5.40 -8.51
CA GLU A 52 -11.07 -4.00 -8.69
C GLU A 52 -10.22 -3.03 -7.85
N ASP A 53 -9.73 -3.47 -6.68
CA ASP A 53 -8.93 -2.63 -5.79
C ASP A 53 -7.46 -2.53 -6.24
N LEU A 54 -7.03 -3.39 -7.17
CA LEU A 54 -5.63 -3.49 -7.57
C LEU A 54 -5.10 -2.17 -8.16
N SER A 55 -5.95 -1.38 -8.83
CA SER A 55 -5.55 -0.05 -9.31
C SER A 55 -5.25 0.91 -8.16
N ALA A 56 -6.01 0.86 -7.07
CA ALA A 56 -5.78 1.69 -5.88
C ALA A 56 -4.48 1.28 -5.18
N TRP A 57 -4.23 -0.02 -5.04
CA TRP A 57 -2.96 -0.53 -4.51
C TRP A 57 -1.76 -0.13 -5.37
N ASN A 58 -1.87 -0.22 -6.69
CA ASN A 58 -0.80 0.21 -7.59
C ASN A 58 -0.51 1.70 -7.45
N ALA A 59 -1.55 2.54 -7.30
CA ALA A 59 -1.39 3.97 -7.07
C ALA A 59 -0.69 4.25 -5.73
N ALA A 60 -1.04 3.53 -4.65
CA ALA A 60 -0.39 3.65 -3.36
C ALA A 60 1.09 3.24 -3.42
N ILE A 61 1.42 2.11 -4.05
CA ILE A 61 2.81 1.69 -4.24
C ILE A 61 3.59 2.72 -5.06
N GLY A 62 2.98 3.28 -6.11
CA GLY A 62 3.57 4.34 -6.92
C GLY A 62 3.84 5.61 -6.12
N LEU A 63 2.90 6.02 -5.26
CA LEU A 63 3.10 7.13 -4.32
C LEU A 63 4.27 6.84 -3.39
N ARG A 64 4.31 5.68 -2.75
CA ARG A 64 5.39 5.25 -1.85
C ARG A 64 6.75 5.30 -2.54
N ASN A 65 6.85 4.82 -3.78
CA ASN A 65 8.11 4.86 -4.53
C ASN A 65 8.54 6.30 -4.86
N ARG A 66 7.61 7.17 -5.24
CA ARG A 66 7.89 8.58 -5.51
C ARG A 66 8.26 9.38 -4.27
N VAL A 67 7.68 9.04 -3.12
CA VAL A 67 8.19 9.48 -1.83
C VAL A 67 9.62 8.98 -1.76
N VAL A 68 9.91 7.71 -1.50
CA VAL A 68 11.28 7.21 -1.23
C VAL A 68 12.37 7.65 -2.23
N HIS A 69 12.10 7.62 -3.53
CA HIS A 69 13.13 7.77 -4.57
C HIS A 69 13.11 9.10 -5.33
N GLU A 70 11.96 9.78 -5.42
CA GLU A 70 11.77 10.94 -6.30
C GLU A 70 11.25 12.17 -5.54
N HIS A 71 11.51 12.27 -4.22
CA HIS A 71 11.00 13.33 -3.34
C HIS A 71 11.07 14.76 -3.92
N MET A 72 12.09 15.09 -4.72
CA MET A 72 12.27 16.42 -5.32
C MET A 72 11.22 16.79 -6.39
N ASN A 73 10.55 15.80 -6.99
CA ASN A 73 9.55 15.98 -8.05
C ASN A 73 8.12 15.67 -7.57
N LEU A 74 7.95 15.40 -6.27
CA LEU A 74 6.66 15.07 -5.70
C LEU A 74 5.84 16.35 -5.47
N ASP A 75 4.65 16.42 -6.07
CA ASP A 75 3.67 17.45 -5.72
C ASP A 75 3.03 17.11 -4.37
N VAL A 76 3.60 17.69 -3.31
CA VAL A 76 3.17 17.48 -1.93
C VAL A 76 1.72 17.97 -1.72
N SER A 77 1.28 19.01 -2.43
CA SER A 77 -0.10 19.52 -2.34
C SER A 77 -1.11 18.45 -2.73
N ARG A 78 -0.80 17.70 -3.79
CA ARG A 78 -1.63 16.57 -4.23
C ARG A 78 -1.70 15.44 -3.21
N VAL A 79 -0.62 15.22 -2.45
CA VAL A 79 -0.60 14.24 -1.37
C VAL A 79 -1.48 14.70 -0.20
N PHE A 80 -1.44 15.99 0.14
CA PHE A 80 -2.34 16.53 1.15
C PHE A 80 -3.82 16.43 0.75
N GLU A 81 -4.16 16.72 -0.50
CA GLU A 81 -5.52 16.52 -1.00
C GLU A 81 -5.99 15.08 -0.81
N LEU A 82 -5.13 14.09 -1.09
CA LEU A 82 -5.41 12.67 -0.89
C LEU A 82 -5.69 12.37 0.59
N VAL A 83 -4.88 12.92 1.50
CA VAL A 83 -5.06 12.77 2.95
C VAL A 83 -6.36 13.41 3.42
N CYS A 84 -6.68 14.61 2.93
CA CYS A 84 -7.90 15.32 3.31
C CYS A 84 -9.20 14.59 2.94
N VAL A 85 -9.15 13.72 1.92
CA VAL A 85 -10.30 12.91 1.51
C VAL A 85 -10.20 11.44 1.92
N ASP A 86 -9.31 11.11 2.87
CA ASP A 86 -9.14 9.77 3.41
C ASP A 86 -8.84 8.68 2.37
N GLN A 87 -8.24 9.02 1.23
CA GLN A 87 -7.96 8.07 0.14
C GLN A 87 -6.94 6.99 0.54
N TYR A 88 -6.24 7.14 1.66
CA TYR A 88 -5.34 6.13 2.24
C TYR A 88 -6.06 5.14 3.16
N ARG A 89 -7.35 5.36 3.47
CA ARG A 89 -8.06 4.59 4.51
C ARG A 89 -8.15 3.09 4.20
N PHE A 90 -8.27 2.72 2.93
CA PHE A 90 -8.27 1.31 2.52
C PHE A 90 -6.98 0.57 2.94
N VAL A 91 -5.84 1.26 3.01
CA VAL A 91 -4.57 0.69 3.48
C VAL A 91 -4.66 0.37 4.97
N ILE A 92 -5.28 1.26 5.75
CA ILE A 92 -5.50 1.07 7.20
C ILE A 92 -6.50 -0.06 7.43
N GLU A 93 -7.61 -0.08 6.68
CA GLU A 93 -8.62 -1.14 6.75
C GLU A 93 -7.99 -2.50 6.47
N PHE A 94 -7.18 -2.60 5.41
CA PHE A 94 -6.42 -3.81 5.10
C PHE A 94 -5.46 -4.19 6.23
N LEU A 95 -4.77 -3.24 6.85
CA LEU A 95 -3.86 -3.53 7.97
C LEU A 95 -4.59 -4.04 9.22
N LEU A 96 -5.77 -3.48 9.52
CA LEU A 96 -6.57 -3.84 10.69
C LEU A 96 -7.35 -5.14 10.52
N ALA A 97 -7.70 -5.53 9.30
CA ALA A 97 -8.41 -6.78 9.03
C ALA A 97 -7.63 -7.99 9.59
N SER A 98 -8.28 -8.91 10.29
CA SER A 98 -7.59 -10.11 10.78
C SER A 98 -7.11 -10.95 9.61
N VAL A 99 -5.93 -11.58 9.72
CA VAL A 99 -5.47 -12.53 8.70
C VAL A 99 -6.42 -13.73 8.56
N ASN A 100 -7.22 -14.03 9.61
CA ASN A 100 -8.23 -15.08 9.57
C ASN A 100 -9.56 -14.64 8.94
N ASP A 101 -9.76 -13.33 8.75
CA ASP A 101 -10.97 -12.76 8.16
C ASP A 101 -10.78 -12.46 6.65
N ILE A 102 -9.62 -12.84 6.07
CA ILE A 102 -9.22 -12.60 4.67
C ILE A 102 -8.82 -13.89 3.94
#